data_AF-A0A4R4ZTY6-F1
#
_entry.id   AF-A0A4R4ZTY6-F1
#
_cell.length_a   1.000
_cell.length_b   1.000
_cell.length_c   1.000
_cell.angle_alpha   90.00
_cell.angle_beta   90.00
_cell.angle_gamma   90.00
#
_symmetry.space_group_name_H-M   'P 1'
#
loop_
_entity.id
_entity.type
_entity.pdbx_description
1 polymer ?
#
loop_
_entity_poly.entity_id
_entity_poly.type
_entity_poly.pdbx_seq_one_letter_code
_entity_poly.pdbx_strand_id
1 'polypeptide(L)'
;MGCPCYGGKLTAAHAVSVPMRQPQGAGAAFSAGLIHRLRRGDDLEELLRFACAAGSRWCSRPFGAPLPNEAEIDVFADRAPTNLR
;
A
#
# COMPACT_ATOMS: atom_id res chain seq x y z
N MET A 1 31.23 2.15 20.88
CA MET A 1 30.50 1.06 20.18
C MET A 1 29.32 1.68 19.45
N GLY A 2 29.51 2.01 18.16
CA GLY A 2 28.46 2.57 17.31
C GLY A 2 27.76 1.46 16.55
N CYS A 3 26.43 1.45 16.56
CA CYS A 3 25.60 0.44 15.89
C CYS A 3 25.57 0.72 14.37
N PRO A 4 26.09 -0.17 13.51
CA PRO A 4 26.16 0.07 12.07
C PRO A 4 24.92 -0.49 11.39
N CYS A 5 23.76 0.18 11.47
CA CYS A 5 22.57 -0.31 10.76
C CYS A 5 21.51 0.75 10.45
N TYR A 6 21.92 1.93 9.99
CA TYR A 6 21.03 2.84 9.26
C TYR A 6 21.65 3.20 7.91
N GLY A 7 21.77 2.19 7.04
CA GLY A 7 22.20 2.31 5.65
C GLY A 7 21.25 1.58 4.70
N GLY A 8 19.97 1.47 5.06
CA GLY A 8 18.96 0.81 4.23
C GLY A 8 18.68 1.60 2.96
N LYS A 9 18.62 0.92 1.82
CA LYS A 9 18.15 1.51 0.55
C LYS A 9 16.72 2.01 0.76
N LEU A 10 16.51 3.32 0.56
CA LEU A 10 15.17 3.90 0.57
C LEU A 10 14.36 3.28 -0.57
N THR A 11 13.22 2.69 -0.22
CA THR A 11 12.27 2.10 -1.18
C THR A 11 10.92 2.73 -0.92
N ALA A 12 10.26 3.20 -1.98
CA ALA A 12 8.96 3.82 -1.92
C ALA A 12 8.12 3.37 -3.12
N ALA A 13 6.81 3.28 -2.92
CA ALA A 13 5.84 3.05 -3.99
C ALA A 13 4.91 4.26 -4.10
N HIS A 14 4.44 4.53 -5.32
CA HIS A 14 3.48 5.59 -5.55
C HIS A 14 2.07 5.16 -5.14
N ALA A 15 1.34 6.07 -4.50
CA ALA A 15 -0.09 5.91 -4.30
C ALA A 15 -0.83 5.90 -5.65
N VAL A 16 -1.90 5.10 -5.73
CA VAL A 16 -2.77 5.07 -6.91
C VAL A 16 -3.69 6.29 -6.86
N SER A 17 -3.76 7.05 -7.95
CA SER A 17 -4.68 8.19 -8.06
C SER A 17 -6.12 7.69 -8.12
N VAL A 18 -6.97 8.22 -7.24
CA VAL A 18 -8.39 7.83 -7.12
C VAL A 18 -9.26 9.05 -6.84
N PRO A 19 -10.56 9.02 -7.21
CA PRO A 19 -11.53 9.98 -6.70
C PRO A 19 -11.66 9.84 -5.18
N MET A 20 -11.23 10.86 -4.44
CA MET A 20 -11.25 10.87 -2.99
C MET A 20 -12.69 10.98 -2.46
N ARG A 21 -13.09 10.03 -1.60
CA ARG A 21 -14.37 10.04 -0.89
C ARG A 21 -14.21 10.10 0.62
N GLN A 22 -13.25 9.36 1.19
CA GLN A 22 -12.95 9.41 2.62
C GLN A 22 -11.46 9.15 2.90
N PRO A 23 -10.73 10.03 3.61
CA PRO A 23 -9.34 9.76 3.97
C PRO A 23 -9.19 8.98 5.28
N GLN A 24 -10.21 8.96 6.15
CA GLN A 24 -10.13 8.38 7.48
C GLN A 24 -9.90 6.87 7.38
N GLY A 25 -8.89 6.34 8.07
CA GLY A 25 -8.58 4.91 8.04
C GLY A 25 -7.72 4.45 6.86
N ALA A 26 -7.35 5.34 5.92
CA ALA A 26 -6.45 5.00 4.81
C ALA A 26 -5.09 4.46 5.29
N GLY A 27 -4.55 5.02 6.37
CA GLY A 27 -3.31 4.52 7.00
C GLY A 27 -3.47 3.14 7.63
N ALA A 28 -4.63 2.83 8.21
CA ALA A 28 -4.91 1.50 8.74
C ALA A 28 -5.04 0.47 7.60
N ALA A 29 -5.70 0.84 6.50
CA ALA A 29 -5.79 0.01 5.29
C ALA A 29 -4.41 -0.23 4.66
N PHE A 30 -3.56 0.80 4.59
CA PHE A 30 -2.16 0.67 4.16
C PHE A 30 -1.40 -0.34 5.03
N SER A 31 -1.41 -0.16 6.36
CA SER A 31 -0.70 -1.04 7.30
C SER A 31 -1.23 -2.47 7.24
N ALA A 32 -2.55 -2.66 7.10
CA ALA A 32 -3.14 -3.98 6.93
C ALA A 32 -2.66 -4.68 5.65
N GLY A 33 -2.62 -3.96 4.53
CA GLY A 33 -2.08 -4.49 3.27
C GLY A 33 -0.59 -4.82 3.37
N LEU A 34 0.19 -3.96 4.02
CA LEU A 34 1.61 -4.15 4.29
C LEU A 34 1.86 -5.43 5.10
N ILE A 35 1.15 -5.60 6.21
CA ILE A 35 1.28 -6.78 7.09
C ILE A 35 0.82 -8.03 6.35
N HIS A 36 -0.27 -7.96 5.57
CA HIS A 36 -0.78 -9.09 4.80
C HIS A 36 0.28 -9.64 3.83
N ARG A 37 0.91 -8.75 3.05
CA ARG A 37 1.95 -9.12 2.06
C ARG A 37 3.26 -9.53 2.73
N LEU A 38 3.67 -8.84 3.81
CA LEU A 38 4.83 -9.23 4.59
C LEU A 38 4.72 -10.66 5.14
N ARG A 39 3.53 -11.08 5.59
CA ARG A 39 3.32 -12.46 6.07
C ARG A 39 3.40 -13.52 4.98
N ARG A 40 3.32 -13.14 3.70
CA ARG A 40 3.46 -14.05 2.55
C ARG A 40 4.90 -14.18 2.06
N GLY A 41 5.79 -13.31 2.56
CA GLY A 41 7.20 -13.30 2.17
C GLY A 41 7.46 -12.53 0.86
N ASP A 42 6.51 -11.70 0.43
CA ASP A 42 6.65 -10.84 -0.74
C ASP A 42 7.81 -9.84 -0.54
N ASP A 43 8.41 -9.39 -1.64
CA ASP A 43 9.51 -8.44 -1.57
C ASP A 43 9.04 -7.03 -1.13
N LEU A 44 10.01 -6.18 -0.78
CA LEU A 44 9.74 -4.83 -0.26
C LEU A 44 8.98 -3.94 -1.26
N GLU A 45 9.17 -4.16 -2.55
CA GLU A 45 8.57 -3.35 -3.60
C GLU A 45 7.10 -3.76 -3.81
N GLU A 46 6.84 -5.07 -3.91
CA GLU A 46 5.51 -5.65 -4.04
C GLU A 46 4.62 -5.33 -2.84
N LEU A 47 5.16 -5.48 -1.62
CA LEU A 47 4.40 -5.19 -0.40
C LEU A 47 4.04 -3.69 -0.31
N LEU A 48 4.93 -2.79 -0.75
CA LEU A 48 4.66 -1.34 -0.75
C LEU A 48 3.64 -0.95 -1.81
N ARG A 49 3.72 -1.53 -3.02
CA ARG A 49 2.71 -1.31 -4.07
C ARG A 49 1.33 -1.73 -3.62
N PHE A 50 1.20 -2.92 -3.05
CA PHE A 50 -0.07 -3.43 -2.55
C PHE A 50 -0.60 -2.58 -1.39
N ALA A 51 0.24 -2.19 -0.44
CA ALA A 51 -0.15 -1.33 0.68
C ALA A 51 -0.65 0.05 0.19
N CYS A 52 0.07 0.67 -0.75
CA CYS A 52 -0.35 1.92 -1.39
C CYS A 52 -1.70 1.76 -2.11
N ALA A 53 -1.88 0.67 -2.86
CA ALA A 53 -3.14 0.36 -3.54
C ALA A 53 -4.29 0.14 -2.55
N ALA A 54 -4.05 -0.52 -1.41
CA ALA A 54 -5.05 -0.74 -0.38
C ALA A 54 -5.53 0.58 0.24
N GLY A 55 -4.59 1.47 0.58
CA GLY A 55 -4.89 2.82 1.09
C GLY A 55 -5.68 3.65 0.08
N SER A 56 -5.22 3.69 -1.18
CA SER A 56 -5.93 4.38 -2.27
C SER A 56 -7.31 3.79 -2.53
N ARG A 57 -7.45 2.47 -2.53
CA ARG A 57 -8.74 1.82 -2.74
C ARG A 57 -9.72 2.21 -1.64
N TRP A 58 -9.29 2.20 -0.39
CA TRP A 58 -10.09 2.66 0.74
C TRP A 58 -10.54 4.12 0.57
N CYS A 59 -9.62 5.00 0.17
CA CYS A 59 -9.92 6.41 -0.06
C CYS A 59 -11.05 6.65 -1.06
N SER A 60 -11.22 5.75 -2.03
CA SER A 60 -12.27 5.84 -3.06
C SER A 60 -13.63 5.28 -2.63
N ARG A 61 -13.74 4.60 -1.49
CA ARG A 61 -14.97 3.91 -1.09
C ARG A 61 -15.95 4.83 -0.36
N PRO A 62 -17.26 4.61 -0.50
CA PRO A 62 -18.27 5.25 0.35
C PRO A 62 -18.06 4.93 1.84
N PHE A 63 -18.47 5.84 2.71
CA PHE A 63 -18.51 5.61 4.15
C PHE A 63 -19.40 4.39 4.48
N GLY A 64 -18.94 3.52 5.37
CA GLY A 64 -19.66 2.30 5.75
C GLY A 64 -19.63 1.15 4.73
N ALA A 65 -18.95 1.32 3.59
CA ALA A 65 -18.74 0.22 2.65
C ALA A 65 -17.86 -0.88 3.29
N PRO A 66 -18.02 -2.15 2.87
CA PRO A 66 -17.16 -3.23 3.34
C PRO A 66 -15.70 -2.97 2.98
N LEU A 67 -14.78 -3.56 3.76
CA LEU A 67 -13.35 -3.54 3.49
C LEU A 67 -13.06 -4.12 2.09
N PRO A 68 -12.10 -3.55 1.34
CA PRO A 68 -11.71 -4.10 0.06
C PRO A 68 -11.09 -5.49 0.24
N ASN A 69 -11.42 -6.42 -0.65
CA ASN A 69 -10.76 -7.73 -0.68
C ASN A 69 -9.45 -7.67 -1.47
N GLU A 70 -8.66 -8.74 -1.39
CA GLU A 70 -7.34 -8.82 -2.03
C GLU A 70 -7.40 -8.60 -3.55
N ALA A 71 -8.31 -9.28 -4.25
CA ALA A 71 -8.46 -9.16 -5.70
C ALA A 71 -8.81 -7.73 -6.15
N GLU A 72 -9.61 -7.00 -5.36
CA GLU A 72 -9.89 -5.59 -5.62
C GLU A 72 -8.64 -4.71 -5.46
N ILE A 73 -7.73 -5.04 -4.54
CA ILE A 73 -6.51 -4.29 -4.29
C ILE A 73 -5.48 -4.57 -5.39
N ASP A 74 -5.35 -5.82 -5.82
CA ASP A 74 -4.40 -6.22 -6.88
C ASP A 74 -4.67 -5.49 -8.20
N VAL A 75 -5.94 -5.39 -8.61
CA VAL A 75 -6.34 -4.63 -9.81
C VAL A 75 -5.92 -3.15 -9.72
N PHE A 76 -5.80 -2.60 -8.51
CA PHE A 76 -5.32 -1.23 -8.31
C PHE A 76 -3.80 -1.16 -8.24
N ALA A 77 -3.13 -2.16 -7.66
CA ALA A 77 -1.67 -2.22 -7.59
C ALA A 77 -1.03 -2.20 -8.99
N ASP A 78 -1.63 -2.91 -9.95
CA ASP A 78 -1.18 -2.92 -11.35
C ASP A 78 -1.30 -1.56 -12.06
N ARG A 79 -2.11 -0.65 -11.51
CA ARG A 79 -2.30 0.71 -12.05
C ARG A 79 -1.33 1.73 -11.45
N ALA A 80 -0.57 1.36 -10.43
CA ALA A 80 0.41 2.25 -9.83
C ALA A 80 1.62 2.40 -10.78
N PRO A 81 2.01 3.64 -11.16
CA PRO A 81 3.19 3.82 -12.00
C PRO A 81 4.43 3.33 -11.26
N THR A 82 5.10 2.34 -11.86
CA THR A 82 6.39 1.83 -11.41
C THR A 82 7.49 2.73 -11.97
N ASN A 83 7.83 3.80 -11.24
CA ASN A 83 9.00 4.61 -11.58
C ASN A 83 10.08 4.39 -10.51
N LEU A 84 10.86 3.32 -10.68
CA LEU A 84 12.17 3.23 -10.04
C LEU A 84 13.14 4.08 -10.85
N ARG A 85 13.45 5.28 -10.36
CA ARG A 85 14.63 6.04 -10.76
C ARG A 85 15.54 6.19 -9.55
#